data_AF-A0A0A1H282-F1
#
_entry.id   AF-A0A0A1H282-F1
#
_cell.length_a   1.000
_cell.length_b   1.000
_cell.length_c   1.000
_cell.angle_alpha   90.00
_cell.angle_beta   90.00
_cell.angle_gamma   90.00
#
_symmetry.space_group_name_H-M   'P 1'
#
loop_
_entity.id
_entity.type
_entity.pdbx_description
1 polymer ?
#
loop_
_entity_poly.entity_id
_entity_poly.type
_entity_poly.pdbx_seq_one_letter_code
_entity_poly.pdbx_strand_id
1 'polypeptide(L)'
;MCGIVGFVDKKIADKKPVIEAMMDTIKHRGPNSSGELVNEDTALGFRRLSIIDINSGMQPIYNEDKSKAVIFNGEIYNYQGIREELINKGHTFTTETDTEVLLHGFEEWGMEELLKKIRKLVVATNGIPEAILAAVVAPLICTPLLRFRKQR
;
A
#
# COMPACT_ATOMS: atom_id res chain seq x y z
N MET A 1 9.68 10.30 -6.88
CA MET A 1 8.98 9.00 -6.91
C MET A 1 8.85 8.52 -5.49
N CYS A 2 7.63 8.37 -4.95
CA CYS A 2 7.39 7.83 -3.59
C CYS A 2 8.21 6.55 -3.32
N GLY A 3 8.46 6.21 -2.06
CA GLY A 3 9.21 5.01 -1.66
C GLY A 3 8.43 4.15 -0.67
N ILE A 4 8.63 2.83 -0.74
CA ILE A 4 8.12 1.85 0.23
C ILE A 4 9.31 1.05 0.77
N VAL A 5 9.30 0.80 2.07
CA VAL A 5 10.20 -0.13 2.77
C VAL A 5 9.37 -1.06 3.64
N GLY A 6 9.89 -2.24 3.97
CA GLY A 6 9.21 -3.13 4.88
C GLY A 6 9.93 -4.44 5.13
N PHE A 7 9.53 -5.13 6.19
CA PHE A 7 10.05 -6.44 6.57
C PHE A 7 9.02 -7.26 7.35
N VAL A 8 9.20 -8.58 7.34
CA VAL A 8 8.45 -9.53 8.15
C VAL A 8 9.45 -10.28 9.03
N ASP A 9 9.39 -10.08 10.34
CA ASP A 9 10.24 -10.77 11.31
C ASP A 9 9.56 -10.87 12.68
N LYS A 10 9.23 -12.10 13.11
CA LYS A 10 8.62 -12.38 14.42
C LYS A 10 9.59 -12.20 15.60
N LYS A 11 10.89 -12.15 15.36
CA LYS A 11 11.92 -12.09 16.42
C LYS A 11 12.19 -10.66 16.88
N ILE A 12 11.94 -9.67 16.02
CA ILE A 12 12.12 -8.26 16.36
C ILE A 12 10.92 -7.83 17.20
N ALA A 13 11.15 -7.61 18.50
CA ALA A 13 10.12 -7.20 19.44
C ALA A 13 9.62 -5.78 19.15
N ASP A 14 10.53 -4.82 19.00
CA ASP A 14 10.20 -3.45 18.60
C ASP A 14 10.66 -3.18 17.17
N LYS A 15 9.70 -3.17 16.25
CA LYS A 15 9.94 -2.95 14.82
C LYS A 15 10.00 -1.47 14.46
N LYS A 16 9.48 -0.59 15.32
CA LYS A 16 9.30 0.83 14.99
C LYS A 16 10.63 1.56 14.72
N PRO A 17 11.67 1.44 15.57
CA PRO A 17 12.97 2.07 15.28
C PRO A 17 13.61 1.55 13.99
N VAL A 18 13.40 0.27 13.67
CA VAL A 18 13.94 -0.35 12.46
C VAL A 18 13.27 0.20 11.22
N ILE A 19 11.94 0.29 11.19
CA ILE A 19 11.22 0.81 10.03
C ILE A 19 11.43 2.31 9.85
N GLU A 20 11.53 3.08 10.94
CA GLU A 20 11.90 4.51 10.91
C GLU A 20 13.29 4.71 10.27
N ALA A 21 14.28 3.94 10.72
CA ALA A 21 15.62 3.99 10.14
C ALA A 21 15.62 3.62 8.65
N MET A 22 14.87 2.58 8.26
CA MET A 22 14.71 2.21 6.85
C MET A 22 14.05 3.33 6.04
N MET A 23 13.01 3.98 6.57
CA MET A 23 12.34 5.10 5.92
C MET A 23 13.25 6.32 5.76
N ASP A 24 14.16 6.58 6.69
CA ASP A 24 15.13 7.67 6.59
C ASP A 24 16.14 7.46 5.45
N THR A 25 16.58 6.21 5.22
CA THR A 25 17.49 5.92 4.08
C THR A 25 16.88 6.25 2.71
N ILE A 26 15.55 6.18 2.60
CA ILE A 26 14.80 6.48 1.37
C ILE A 26 14.09 7.84 1.42
N LYS A 27 14.42 8.73 2.37
CA LYS A 27 13.78 10.05 2.51
C LYS A 27 13.81 10.88 1.22
N HIS A 28 14.89 10.78 0.44
CA HIS A 28 15.04 11.46 -0.86
C HIS A 28 13.96 11.06 -1.89
N ARG A 29 13.33 9.88 -1.75
CA ARG A 29 12.23 9.43 -2.61
C ARG A 29 10.91 10.12 -2.28
N GLY A 30 10.72 10.59 -1.06
CA GLY A 30 9.48 11.23 -0.61
C GLY A 30 9.72 12.12 0.60
N PRO A 31 10.23 13.34 0.41
CA PRO A 31 10.58 14.23 1.51
C PRO A 31 9.35 14.91 2.15
N ASN A 32 8.17 14.82 1.53
CA ASN A 32 7.00 15.61 1.93
C ASN A 32 6.20 14.96 3.06
N SER A 33 5.99 13.65 3.03
CA SER A 33 5.31 12.94 4.11
C SER A 33 5.81 11.52 4.29
N SER A 34 5.53 10.97 5.46
CA SER A 34 5.78 9.56 5.80
C SER A 34 4.58 8.96 6.49
N GLY A 35 4.48 7.64 6.39
CA GLY A 35 3.56 6.85 7.19
C GLY A 35 4.10 5.44 7.38
N GLU A 36 3.62 4.77 8.41
CA GLU A 36 4.09 3.45 8.81
C GLU A 36 2.92 2.57 9.23
N LEU A 37 3.08 1.28 9.01
CA LEU A 37 2.19 0.24 9.52
C LEU A 37 3.07 -0.75 10.27
N VAL A 38 2.82 -0.93 11.56
CA VAL A 38 3.57 -1.85 12.41
C VAL A 38 2.59 -2.80 13.10
N ASN A 39 2.79 -4.09 12.85
CA ASN A 39 2.06 -5.21 13.43
C ASN A 39 3.04 -6.16 14.16
N GLU A 40 2.51 -7.21 14.77
CA GLU A 40 3.30 -8.18 15.54
C GLU A 40 4.45 -8.79 14.74
N ASP A 41 4.25 -9.13 13.48
CA ASP A 41 5.25 -9.80 12.64
C ASP A 41 5.74 -8.96 11.46
N THR A 42 5.07 -7.85 11.16
CA THR A 42 5.28 -7.08 9.93
C THR A 42 5.45 -5.59 10.24
N ALA A 43 6.37 -4.93 9.54
CA ALA A 43 6.46 -3.48 9.51
C ALA A 43 6.64 -2.97 8.08
N LEU A 44 5.91 -1.91 7.74
CA LEU A 44 5.95 -1.23 6.45
C LEU A 44 6.10 0.27 6.68
N GLY A 45 6.82 0.93 5.78
CA GLY A 45 7.04 2.35 5.80
C GLY A 45 6.86 2.94 4.40
N PHE A 46 6.28 4.13 4.34
CA PHE A 46 5.99 4.86 3.12
C PHE A 46 6.62 6.25 3.18
N ARG A 47 7.19 6.69 2.06
CA ARG A 47 7.67 8.06 1.84
C ARG A 47 6.96 8.63 0.62
N ARG A 48 6.18 9.69 0.80
CA ARG A 48 5.43 10.33 -0.28
C ARG A 48 6.22 11.49 -0.87
N LEU A 49 6.37 11.48 -2.20
CA LEU A 49 6.67 12.69 -2.95
C LEU A 49 5.33 13.26 -3.43
N SER A 50 4.90 14.38 -2.86
CA SER A 50 3.73 15.10 -3.35
C SER A 50 4.15 16.46 -3.86
N ILE A 51 3.87 16.72 -5.14
CA ILE A 51 4.11 18.02 -5.80
C ILE A 51 2.86 18.91 -5.68
N ILE A 52 1.66 18.29 -5.67
CA ILE A 52 0.37 18.97 -5.58
C ILE A 52 -0.45 18.20 -4.53
N ASP A 53 -0.86 18.92 -3.49
CA ASP A 53 -1.64 18.46 -2.35
C ASP A 53 -0.95 17.42 -1.44
N ILE A 54 -0.39 17.92 -0.35
CA ILE A 54 0.30 17.13 0.68
C ILE A 54 -0.69 16.34 1.54
N ASN A 55 -1.94 16.80 1.66
CA ASN A 55 -2.89 16.31 2.65
C ASN A 55 -3.79 15.18 2.13
N SER A 56 -4.07 15.12 0.82
CA SER A 56 -4.80 14.00 0.23
C SER A 56 -3.91 12.77 0.02
N GLY A 57 -4.46 11.57 0.28
CA GLY A 57 -3.77 10.31 -0.03
C GLY A 57 -2.59 9.97 0.87
N MET A 58 -2.61 10.39 2.14
CA MET A 58 -1.67 9.88 3.13
C MET A 58 -1.87 8.36 3.29
N GLN A 59 -0.77 7.62 3.25
CA GLN A 59 -0.77 6.17 3.40
C GLN A 59 -0.02 5.78 4.67
N PRO A 60 -0.43 4.73 5.40
CA PRO A 60 -1.43 3.74 5.00
C PRO A 60 -2.87 4.29 4.99
N ILE A 61 -3.66 3.90 3.98
CA ILE A 61 -5.11 4.15 3.96
C ILE A 61 -5.79 2.96 4.62
N TYR A 62 -6.73 3.22 5.52
CA TYR A 62 -7.46 2.18 6.26
C TYR A 62 -8.89 2.07 5.74
N ASN A 63 -9.47 0.88 5.85
CA ASN A 63 -10.88 0.64 5.58
C ASN A 63 -11.74 1.18 6.75
N GLU A 64 -13.06 1.09 6.62
CA GLU A 64 -14.04 1.73 7.51
C GLU A 64 -13.89 1.30 8.97
N ASP A 65 -13.58 0.01 9.21
CA ASP A 65 -13.39 -0.57 10.55
C ASP A 65 -11.92 -0.61 10.99
N LYS A 66 -11.00 -0.09 10.15
CA LYS A 66 -9.54 -0.14 10.34
C LYS A 66 -8.96 -1.55 10.54
N SER A 67 -9.70 -2.59 10.16
CA SER A 67 -9.19 -3.97 10.18
C SER A 67 -8.17 -4.22 9.07
N LYS A 68 -8.20 -3.40 8.02
CA LYS A 68 -7.32 -3.50 6.86
C LYS A 68 -6.71 -2.15 6.51
N ALA A 69 -5.55 -2.22 5.87
CA ALA A 69 -4.84 -1.06 5.38
C ALA A 69 -4.33 -1.29 3.97
N VAL A 70 -3.92 -0.24 3.27
CA VAL A 70 -3.21 -0.34 2.00
C VAL A 70 -2.09 0.70 1.95
N ILE A 71 -0.94 0.26 1.43
CA ILE A 71 0.14 1.12 0.96
C ILE A 71 0.28 0.81 -0.54
N PHE A 72 0.57 1.81 -1.36
CA PHE A 72 0.61 1.66 -2.80
C PHE A 72 1.54 2.69 -3.43
N ASN A 73 2.39 2.20 -4.34
CA ASN A 73 3.30 3.03 -5.12
C ASN A 73 3.02 2.80 -6.60
N GLY A 74 2.08 3.58 -7.13
CA GLY A 74 1.70 3.51 -8.52
C GLY A 74 0.49 4.37 -8.82
N GLU A 75 -0.08 4.16 -10.00
CA GLU A 75 -1.27 4.83 -10.49
C GLU A 75 -2.26 3.81 -11.06
N ILE A 76 -3.54 3.96 -10.75
CA ILE A 76 -4.65 3.16 -11.28
C ILE A 76 -5.51 4.06 -12.16
N TYR A 77 -5.32 4.00 -13.48
CA TYR A 77 -5.97 4.95 -14.39
C TYR A 77 -7.50 4.84 -14.46
N ASN A 78 -8.04 3.65 -14.25
CA ASN A 78 -9.48 3.41 -14.32
C ASN A 78 -10.15 3.41 -12.94
N TYR A 79 -9.53 4.04 -11.92
CA TYR A 79 -10.04 4.00 -10.56
C TYR A 79 -11.43 4.64 -10.40
N GLN A 80 -11.78 5.67 -11.18
CA GLN A 80 -13.09 6.34 -11.03
C GLN A 80 -14.25 5.38 -11.30
N GLY A 81 -14.17 4.59 -12.37
CA GLY A 81 -15.22 3.60 -12.68
C GLY A 81 -15.29 2.47 -11.65
N ILE A 82 -14.14 2.05 -11.11
CA ILE A 82 -14.08 1.05 -10.03
C ILE A 82 -14.68 1.63 -8.74
N ARG A 83 -14.36 2.90 -8.42
CA ARG A 83 -14.88 3.61 -7.26
C ARG A 83 -16.40 3.71 -7.30
N GLU A 84 -16.97 4.09 -8.44
CA GLU A 84 -18.44 4.15 -8.62
C GLU A 84 -19.09 2.78 -8.41
N GLU A 85 -18.49 1.70 -8.96
CA GLU A 85 -18.98 0.33 -8.74
C GLU A 85 -18.98 -0.04 -7.25
N LEU A 86 -17.91 0.31 -6.52
CA LEU A 86 -17.77 0.01 -5.09
C LEU A 86 -18.70 0.86 -4.20
N ILE A 87 -18.90 2.15 -4.53
CA ILE A 87 -19.87 3.01 -3.84
C ILE A 87 -21.29 2.43 -3.99
N ASN A 88 -21.65 1.98 -5.19
CA ASN A 88 -22.96 1.34 -5.44
C ASN A 88 -23.16 0.03 -4.68
N LYS A 89 -22.06 -0.60 -4.23
CA LYS A 89 -22.07 -1.81 -3.39
C LYS A 89 -22.04 -1.50 -1.89
N GLY A 90 -21.92 -0.23 -1.50
CA GLY A 90 -22.02 0.23 -0.12
C GLY A 90 -20.70 0.62 0.55
N HIS A 91 -19.58 0.64 -0.19
CA HIS A 91 -18.28 1.08 0.36
C HIS A 91 -18.23 2.59 0.57
N THR A 92 -17.56 3.01 1.65
CA THR A 92 -17.39 4.43 1.99
C THR A 92 -15.94 4.85 1.85
N PHE A 93 -15.65 5.67 0.86
CA PHE A 93 -14.32 6.20 0.61
C PHE A 93 -14.03 7.44 1.45
N THR A 94 -12.84 7.50 2.02
CA THR A 94 -12.31 8.60 2.85
C THR A 94 -11.38 9.53 2.09
N THR A 95 -10.86 9.09 0.94
CA THR A 95 -9.96 9.86 0.08
C THR A 95 -10.53 9.95 -1.33
N GLU A 96 -10.01 10.87 -2.14
CA GLU A 96 -10.26 10.93 -3.59
C GLU A 96 -9.16 10.23 -4.40
N THR A 97 -8.26 9.51 -3.73
CA THR A 97 -7.13 8.87 -4.41
C THR A 97 -7.51 7.54 -5.03
N ASP A 98 -6.74 7.18 -6.05
CA ASP A 98 -6.83 5.92 -6.75
C ASP A 98 -6.48 4.72 -5.84
N THR A 99 -5.62 4.93 -4.85
CA THR A 99 -5.14 3.88 -3.95
C THR A 99 -6.27 3.15 -3.20
N GLU A 100 -7.30 3.87 -2.78
CA GLU A 100 -8.37 3.33 -1.94
C GLU A 100 -9.25 2.30 -2.66
N VAL A 101 -9.29 2.33 -4.02
CA VAL A 101 -10.02 1.30 -4.78
C VAL A 101 -9.37 -0.08 -4.67
N LEU A 102 -8.08 -0.16 -4.35
CA LEU A 102 -7.41 -1.44 -4.07
C LEU A 102 -7.95 -2.08 -2.79
N LEU A 103 -8.19 -1.24 -1.78
CA LEU A 103 -8.60 -1.72 -0.46
C LEU A 103 -10.02 -2.26 -0.51
N HIS A 104 -10.98 -1.42 -0.91
CA HIS A 104 -12.38 -1.82 -1.02
C HIS A 104 -12.60 -2.87 -2.12
N GLY A 105 -11.86 -2.79 -3.24
CA GLY A 105 -11.92 -3.80 -4.28
C GLY A 105 -11.44 -5.18 -3.81
N PHE A 106 -10.45 -5.24 -2.91
CA PHE A 106 -10.04 -6.49 -2.29
C PHE A 106 -11.11 -7.03 -1.34
N GLU A 107 -11.75 -6.16 -0.56
CA GLU A 107 -12.81 -6.57 0.37
C GLU A 107 -14.02 -7.16 -0.36
N GLU A 108 -14.40 -6.54 -1.48
CA GLU A 108 -15.58 -6.94 -2.23
C GLU A 108 -15.34 -8.16 -3.12
N TRP A 109 -14.18 -8.23 -3.79
CA TRP A 109 -13.94 -9.22 -4.85
C TRP A 109 -12.79 -10.19 -4.55
N GLY A 110 -11.93 -9.90 -3.57
CA GLY A 110 -10.66 -10.57 -3.38
C GLY A 110 -9.60 -10.20 -4.43
N MET A 111 -8.36 -10.62 -4.21
CA MET A 111 -7.22 -10.19 -5.06
C MET A 111 -7.35 -10.63 -6.52
N GLU A 112 -7.82 -11.85 -6.78
CA GLU A 112 -7.83 -12.40 -8.14
C GLU A 112 -8.76 -11.60 -9.06
N GLU A 113 -9.98 -11.35 -8.61
CA GLU A 113 -10.98 -10.60 -9.38
C GLU A 113 -10.66 -9.10 -9.43
N LEU A 114 -10.11 -8.53 -8.36
CA LEU A 114 -9.63 -7.15 -8.35
C LEU A 114 -8.59 -6.91 -9.46
N LEU A 115 -7.61 -7.81 -9.60
CA LEU A 115 -6.55 -7.67 -10.60
C LEU A 115 -7.09 -7.74 -12.05
N LYS A 116 -8.20 -8.45 -12.29
CA LYS A 116 -8.87 -8.49 -13.60
C LYS A 116 -9.57 -7.16 -13.93
N LYS A 117 -9.99 -6.40 -12.91
CA LYS A 117 -10.72 -5.12 -13.06
C LYS A 117 -9.80 -3.91 -13.23
N ILE A 118 -8.59 -3.94 -12.67
CA ILE A 118 -7.63 -2.85 -12.76
C ILE A 118 -7.02 -2.78 -14.16
N ARG A 119 -7.08 -1.61 -14.80
CA ARG A 119 -6.49 -1.35 -16.11
C ARG A 119 -5.28 -0.43 -15.97
N LYS A 120 -4.16 -0.85 -16.56
CA LYS A 120 -2.87 -0.14 -16.55
C LYS A 120 -2.39 0.18 -15.14
N LEU A 121 -1.98 -0.85 -14.41
CA LEU A 121 -1.22 -0.67 -13.18
C LEU A 121 0.23 -0.29 -13.53
N VAL A 122 0.64 0.94 -13.23
CA VAL A 122 2.06 1.32 -13.30
C VAL A 122 2.63 1.30 -11.89
N VAL A 123 3.36 0.22 -11.57
CA VAL A 123 4.21 0.18 -10.38
C VAL A 123 5.58 0.68 -10.78
N ALA A 124 6.09 1.71 -10.13
CA ALA A 124 7.44 2.13 -10.41
C ALA A 124 8.47 1.24 -9.73
N THR A 125 8.99 0.30 -10.49
CA THR A 125 10.17 -0.45 -10.12
C THR A 125 11.40 0.23 -10.71
N ASN A 126 12.23 0.82 -9.85
CA ASN A 126 13.56 1.28 -10.27
C ASN A 126 14.45 0.05 -10.54
N GLY A 127 14.27 -0.61 -11.69
CA GLY A 127 15.12 -1.73 -12.14
C GLY A 127 14.92 -3.06 -11.42
N ILE A 128 13.78 -3.25 -10.75
CA ILE A 128 13.37 -4.55 -10.17
C ILE A 128 12.37 -5.19 -11.15
N PRO A 129 12.68 -6.34 -11.79
CA PRO A 129 11.88 -6.88 -12.90
C PRO A 129 10.47 -7.35 -12.54
N GLU A 130 10.12 -7.37 -11.26
CA GLU A 130 8.85 -7.89 -10.76
C GLU A 130 8.16 -6.79 -9.96
N ALA A 131 7.11 -6.21 -10.56
CA ALA A 131 6.30 -5.13 -10.01
C ALA A 131 5.93 -5.38 -8.54
N ILE A 132 6.49 -4.58 -7.64
CA ILE A 132 6.11 -4.54 -6.22
C ILE A 132 4.74 -3.85 -6.12
N LEU A 133 3.67 -4.61 -6.35
CA LEU A 133 2.36 -4.24 -5.81
C LEU A 133 2.42 -4.50 -4.30
N ALA A 134 2.93 -3.54 -3.53
CA ALA A 134 2.90 -3.61 -2.08
C ALA A 134 1.53 -3.19 -1.52
N ALA A 135 0.42 -3.61 -2.15
CA ALA A 135 -0.90 -3.55 -1.56
C ALA A 135 -0.96 -4.57 -0.42
N VAL A 136 -0.43 -4.22 0.74
CA VAL A 136 -0.59 -5.06 1.93
C VAL A 136 -1.97 -4.80 2.48
N VAL A 137 -2.97 -5.47 1.91
CA VAL A 137 -4.28 -5.58 2.54
C VAL A 137 -4.15 -6.55 3.70
N ALA A 138 -3.65 -6.04 4.82
CA ALA A 138 -3.59 -6.80 6.05
C ALA A 138 -5.02 -7.14 6.49
N PRO A 139 -5.33 -8.42 6.75
CA PRO A 139 -5.91 -8.74 8.04
C PRO A 139 -4.88 -9.55 8.83
N LEU A 140 -5.18 -9.82 10.11
CA LEU A 140 -4.44 -10.67 11.06
C LEU A 140 -4.13 -12.11 10.57
N ILE A 141 -4.25 -12.43 9.29
CA ILE A 141 -4.03 -13.78 8.75
C ILE A 141 -3.30 -13.67 7.40
N CYS A 142 -2.07 -14.17 7.38
CA CYS A 142 -1.24 -14.44 6.21
C CYS A 142 -2.05 -14.95 5.01
N THR A 143 -2.31 -14.09 4.03
CA THR A 143 -2.57 -14.46 2.64
C THR A 143 -1.29 -14.16 1.88
N PRO A 144 -0.80 -15.01 0.95
CA PRO A 144 0.60 -14.99 0.55
C PRO A 144 0.98 -13.66 -0.10
N LEU A 145 1.70 -12.85 0.66
CA LEU A 145 2.62 -11.86 0.15
C LEU A 145 3.49 -12.55 -0.91
N LEU A 146 3.65 -11.96 -2.09
CA LEU A 146 4.71 -12.37 -3.01
C LEU A 146 6.02 -12.38 -2.23
N ARG A 147 6.50 -13.60 -1.99
CA ARG A 147 7.57 -13.88 -1.05
C ARG A 147 8.89 -13.50 -1.72
N PHE A 148 9.45 -12.35 -1.37
CA PHE A 148 10.85 -12.07 -1.70
C PHE A 148 11.74 -13.01 -0.90
N ARG A 149 12.22 -14.06 -1.56
CA ARG A 149 13.32 -14.89 -1.07
C ARG A 149 14.59 -14.08 -1.26
N LYS A 150 15.35 -13.84 -0.18
CA LYS A 150 16.74 -13.36 -0.27
C LYS A 150 17.49 -14.33 -1.19
N GLN A 151 17.75 -13.96 -2.43
CA GLN A 151 18.72 -14.67 -3.25
C GLN A 151 20.06 -14.53 -2.55
N ARG A 152 20.68 -15.68 -2.25
CA ARG A 152 22.09 -15.75 -1.90
C ARG A 152 22.92 -15.45 -3.14
#